data_AF-A0A1Z4JBX0-F1
#
_entry.id   AF-A0A1Z4JBX0-F1
#
_cell.length_a   1.000
_cell.length_b   1.000
_cell.length_c   1.000
_cell.angle_alpha   90.00
_cell.angle_beta   90.00
_cell.angle_gamma   90.00
#
_symmetry.space_group_name_H-M   'P 1'
#
loop_
_entity.id
_entity.type
_entity.pdbx_description
1 polymer ?
#
loop_
_entity_poly.entity_id
_entity_poly.type
_entity_poly.pdbx_seq_one_letter_code
_entity_poly.pdbx_strand_id
1 'polypeptide(L)'
;MTLVKYFFLSDGWSVGRVWELGGLWNETAWRRKPQIDRLNICIWENGEKLWLYRVEDEILMVEVKPTENVESSSIGQVVLKRLITADQAIDLIGSNVEF
;
A
#
# COMPACT_ATOMS: atom_id res chain seq x y z
N MET A 1 6.02 12.51 17.75
CA MET A 1 6.26 11.09 17.42
C MET A 1 5.42 10.85 16.17
N THR A 2 6.04 10.69 15.01
CA THR A 2 5.31 10.41 13.76
C THR A 2 4.98 8.92 13.73
N LEU A 3 3.73 8.58 13.41
CA LEU A 3 3.27 7.19 13.33
C LEU A 3 3.43 6.67 11.90
N VAL A 4 4.33 5.72 11.71
CA VAL A 4 4.47 5.02 10.43
C VAL A 4 3.27 4.09 10.22
N LYS A 5 2.73 4.06 9.01
CA LYS A 5 1.60 3.19 8.63
C LYS A 5 2.04 2.19 7.55
N TYR A 6 1.22 1.17 7.35
CA TYR A 6 1.52 0.08 6.43
C TYR A 6 0.30 -0.33 5.62
N PHE A 7 0.51 -1.03 4.51
CA PHE A 7 -0.55 -1.74 3.80
C PHE A 7 0.04 -2.89 2.96
N PHE A 8 -0.81 -3.84 2.57
CA PHE A 8 -0.45 -4.93 1.67
C PHE A 8 -0.97 -4.70 0.26
N LEU A 9 -0.11 -4.97 -0.73
CA LEU A 9 -0.42 -4.78 -2.15
C LEU A 9 -0.01 -6.01 -2.96
N SER A 10 -0.94 -6.51 -3.78
CA SER A 10 -0.70 -7.65 -4.66
C SER A 10 0.44 -7.36 -5.64
N ASP A 11 1.21 -8.39 -5.96
CA ASP A 11 2.23 -8.33 -7.00
C ASP A 11 1.59 -7.94 -8.35
N GLY A 12 2.30 -7.14 -9.15
CA GLY A 12 1.73 -6.58 -10.39
C GLY A 12 0.77 -5.39 -10.19
N TRP A 13 0.56 -4.90 -8.97
CA TRP A 13 -0.15 -3.65 -8.71
C TRP A 13 0.80 -2.50 -8.35
N SER A 14 0.34 -1.27 -8.59
CA SER A 14 1.08 -0.04 -8.30
C SER A 14 0.21 1.00 -7.59
N VAL A 15 0.87 1.93 -6.90
CA VAL A 15 0.22 3.09 -6.29
C VAL A 15 -0.23 4.07 -7.37
N GLY A 16 -1.48 4.53 -7.25
CA GLY A 16 -2.07 5.60 -8.04
C GLY A 16 -2.08 6.90 -7.25
N ARG A 17 -3.27 7.31 -6.79
CA ARG A 17 -3.47 8.53 -6.02
C ARG A 17 -3.17 8.35 -4.53
N VAL A 18 -2.72 9.42 -3.90
CA VAL A 18 -2.39 9.47 -2.46
C VAL A 18 -3.06 10.69 -1.88
N TRP A 19 -3.65 10.56 -0.69
CA TRP A 19 -4.30 11.65 0.02
C TRP A 19 -3.63 11.92 1.37
N GLU A 20 -3.61 13.20 1.73
CA GLU A 20 -3.35 13.73 3.06
C GLU A 20 -4.64 14.33 3.65
N LEU A 21 -4.56 14.89 4.86
CA LEU A 21 -5.72 15.50 5.53
C LEU A 21 -6.39 16.61 4.69
N GLY A 22 -5.61 17.34 3.89
CA GLY A 22 -6.09 18.42 3.01
C GLY A 22 -6.64 17.98 1.64
N GLY A 23 -6.66 16.68 1.34
CA GLY A 23 -7.08 16.15 0.03
C GLY A 23 -5.97 15.40 -0.68
N LEU A 24 -5.92 15.46 -2.01
CA LEU A 24 -4.85 14.83 -2.78
C LEU A 24 -3.49 15.40 -2.39
N TRP A 25 -2.49 14.52 -2.29
CA TRP A 25 -1.12 14.91 -1.97
C TRP A 25 -0.64 16.04 -2.89
N ASN A 26 -0.23 17.16 -2.28
CA ASN A 26 0.22 18.33 -3.02
C ASN A 26 1.74 18.40 -3.05
N GLU A 27 2.35 17.90 -4.13
CA GLU A 27 3.82 17.92 -4.28
C GLU A 27 4.41 19.33 -4.25
N THR A 28 3.67 20.37 -4.64
CA THR A 28 4.13 21.76 -4.57
C THR A 28 4.23 22.25 -3.12
N ALA A 29 3.24 21.91 -2.30
CA ALA A 29 3.24 22.27 -0.87
C ALA A 29 4.31 21.50 -0.11
N TRP A 30 4.41 20.18 -0.36
CA TRP A 30 5.38 19.29 0.28
C TRP A 30 6.81 19.42 -0.26
N ARG A 31 6.96 19.94 -1.50
CA ARG A 31 8.20 19.97 -2.28
C ARG A 31 8.83 18.59 -2.52
N ARG A 32 8.01 17.54 -2.43
CA ARG A 32 8.39 16.15 -2.68
C ARG A 32 7.18 15.28 -2.92
N LYS A 33 7.46 14.08 -3.45
CA LYS A 33 6.53 12.96 -3.49
C LYS A 33 6.26 12.41 -2.08
N PRO A 34 5.11 11.75 -1.88
CA PRO A 34 4.87 11.01 -0.65
C PRO A 34 5.90 9.87 -0.53
N GLN A 35 6.35 9.59 0.70
CA GLN A 35 7.25 8.49 0.98
C GLN A 35 6.46 7.19 1.11
N ILE A 36 6.70 6.27 0.18
CA ILE A 36 6.07 4.96 0.12
C ILE A 36 7.15 3.94 -0.23
N ASP A 37 7.49 3.08 0.72
CA ASP A 37 8.58 2.11 0.60
C ASP A 37 8.02 0.68 0.56
N ARG A 38 8.30 -0.08 -0.51
CA ARG A 38 8.07 -1.54 -0.51
C ARG A 38 9.13 -2.20 0.35
N LEU A 39 8.72 -2.98 1.35
CA LEU A 39 9.63 -3.79 2.15
C LEU A 39 9.85 -5.15 1.50
N ASN A 40 10.98 -5.79 1.81
CA ASN A 40 11.27 -7.16 1.36
C ASN A 40 10.55 -8.22 2.22
N ILE A 41 9.28 -7.95 2.52
CA ILE A 41 8.38 -8.81 3.30
C ILE A 41 7.11 -9.00 2.46
N CYS A 42 6.68 -10.25 2.31
CA CYS A 42 5.43 -10.58 1.64
C CYS A 42 4.69 -11.69 2.39
N ILE A 43 3.38 -11.74 2.21
CA ILE A 43 2.50 -12.84 2.61
C ILE A 43 1.84 -13.44 1.37
N TRP A 44 1.36 -14.67 1.51
CA TRP A 44 0.51 -15.32 0.52
C TRP A 44 -0.91 -15.38 1.06
N GLU A 45 -1.89 -14.88 0.30
CA GLU A 45 -3.30 -14.92 0.67
C GLU A 45 -4.11 -15.36 -0.56
N ASN A 46 -4.89 -16.43 -0.45
CA ASN A 46 -5.70 -16.99 -1.55
C ASN A 46 -4.91 -17.25 -2.87
N GLY A 47 -3.63 -17.63 -2.76
CA GLY A 47 -2.76 -17.86 -3.92
C GLY A 47 -2.17 -16.58 -4.55
N GLU A 48 -2.47 -15.40 -4.00
CA GLU A 48 -1.86 -14.14 -4.40
C GLU A 48 -0.69 -13.79 -3.47
N LYS A 49 0.38 -13.25 -4.05
CA LYS A 49 1.51 -12.69 -3.31
C LYS A 49 1.24 -11.23 -3.00
N LEU A 50 1.24 -10.88 -1.71
CA LEU A 50 1.04 -9.52 -1.23
C LEU A 50 2.32 -8.96 -0.60
N TRP A 51 2.85 -7.86 -1.12
CA TRP A 51 4.02 -7.16 -0.57
C TRP A 51 3.60 -6.15 0.50
N LEU A 52 4.38 -6.07 1.57
CA LEU A 52 4.21 -5.05 2.59
C LEU A 52 4.82 -3.71 2.13
N TYR A 53 4.02 -2.66 2.20
CA TYR A 53 4.45 -1.29 1.97
C TYR A 53 4.39 -0.51 3.27
N ARG A 54 5.35 0.39 3.45
CA ARG A 54 5.45 1.35 4.55
C ARG A 54 5.17 2.75 4.01
N VAL A 55 4.37 3.53 4.72
CA VAL A 55 4.05 4.91 4.38
C VAL A 55 4.25 5.85 5.57
N GLU A 56 4.53 7.11 5.27
CA GLU A 56 4.61 8.18 6.27
C GLU A 56 3.25 8.54 6.88
N ASP A 57 3.30 9.23 8.02
CA ASP A 57 2.12 9.49 8.87
C ASP A 57 1.12 10.44 8.19
N GLU A 58 1.62 11.33 7.37
CA GLU A 58 0.83 12.34 6.67
C GLU A 58 -0.06 11.71 5.60
N ILE A 59 0.25 10.50 5.14
CA ILE A 59 -0.60 9.75 4.23
C ILE A 59 -1.83 9.24 4.99
N LEU A 60 -3.00 9.66 4.52
CA LEU A 60 -4.31 9.25 5.01
C LEU A 60 -4.87 8.07 4.22
N MET A 61 -4.64 8.05 2.90
CA MET A 61 -5.25 7.05 2.00
C MET A 61 -4.38 6.82 0.78
N VAL A 62 -4.38 5.57 0.30
CA VAL A 62 -3.65 5.15 -0.91
C VAL A 62 -4.62 4.43 -1.84
N GLU A 63 -4.70 4.93 -3.07
CA GLU A 63 -5.32 4.24 -4.18
C GLU A 63 -4.29 3.39 -4.91
N VAL A 64 -4.70 2.21 -5.35
CA VAL A 64 -3.87 1.31 -6.14
C VAL A 64 -4.59 0.83 -7.39
N LYS A 65 -3.80 0.48 -8.40
CA LYS A 65 -4.27 -0.01 -9.70
C LYS A 65 -3.36 -1.13 -10.23
N PRO A 66 -3.87 -2.03 -11.08
CA PRO A 66 -3.04 -2.98 -11.81
C PRO A 66 -2.00 -2.26 -12.67
N THR A 67 -0.83 -2.86 -12.84
CA THR A 67 0.15 -2.42 -13.85
C THR A 67 -0.24 -2.97 -15.22
N GLU A 68 0.20 -2.30 -16.29
CA GLU A 68 -0.21 -2.61 -17.68
C GLU A 68 0.12 -4.04 -18.14
N ASN A 69 1.04 -4.73 -17.46
CA ASN A 69 1.43 -6.11 -17.74
C ASN A 69 0.55 -7.18 -17.10
N VAL A 70 -0.47 -6.82 -16.32
CA VAL A 70 -1.40 -7.81 -15.76
C VAL A 70 -2.52 -8.02 -16.78
N GLU A 71 -2.44 -9.11 -17.55
CA GLU A 71 -3.42 -9.53 -18.58
C GLU A 71 -4.82 -9.91 -18.04
N SER A 72 -5.18 -9.50 -16.82
CA SER A 72 -6.54 -9.69 -16.34
C SER A 72 -7.44 -8.59 -16.90
N SER A 73 -8.68 -8.96 -17.19
CA SER A 73 -9.83 -8.16 -17.69
C SER A 73 -10.27 -7.00 -16.77
N SER A 74 -9.35 -6.45 -15.97
CA SER A 74 -9.50 -5.47 -14.91
C SER A 74 -9.18 -4.02 -15.35
N ILE A 75 -9.37 -3.68 -16.63
CA ILE A 75 -9.25 -2.29 -17.10
C ILE A 75 -10.20 -1.42 -16.25
N GLY A 76 -9.63 -0.45 -15.53
CA GLY A 76 -10.36 0.45 -14.64
C GLY A 76 -10.53 -0.03 -13.19
N GLN A 77 -9.94 -1.16 -12.80
CA GLN A 77 -9.99 -1.59 -11.40
C GLN A 77 -9.06 -0.72 -10.55
N VAL A 78 -9.68 0.04 -9.66
CA VAL A 78 -9.01 0.96 -8.76
C VAL A 78 -9.54 0.70 -7.36
N VAL A 79 -8.63 0.48 -6.40
CA VAL A 79 -9.00 0.06 -5.04
C VAL A 79 -8.32 0.97 -4.02
N LEU A 80 -9.05 1.34 -2.98
CA LEU A 80 -8.51 2.03 -1.82
C LEU A 80 -7.95 1.01 -0.83
N LYS A 81 -6.70 1.20 -0.42
CA LYS A 81 -6.07 0.32 0.58
C LYS A 81 -6.24 0.88 1.98
N ARG A 82 -6.68 0.01 2.89
CA ARG A 82 -6.69 0.28 4.32
C ARG A 82 -5.25 0.38 4.81
N LEU A 83 -4.92 1.50 5.45
CA LEU A 83 -3.67 1.66 6.17
C LEU A 83 -3.80 1.06 7.57
N ILE A 84 -2.75 0.37 8.02
CA ILE A 84 -2.69 -0.37 9.27
C ILE A 84 -1.47 0.04 10.09
N THR A 85 -1.52 -0.24 11.40
CA THR A 85 -0.39 -0.01 12.31
C THR A 85 0.69 -1.08 12.15
N ALA A 86 1.85 -0.87 12.76
CA ALA A 86 2.91 -1.87 12.83
C ALA A 86 2.42 -3.17 13.51
N ASP A 87 1.71 -3.06 14.64
CA ASP A 87 1.18 -4.23 15.37
C ASP A 87 0.22 -5.04 14.47
N GLN A 88 -0.71 -4.36 13.79
CA GLN A 88 -1.64 -5.01 12.85
C GLN A 88 -0.90 -5.67 11.68
N ALA A 89 0.17 -5.05 11.16
CA ALA A 89 0.97 -5.65 10.09
C ALA A 89 1.69 -6.91 10.58
N ILE A 90 2.24 -6.90 11.80
CA ILE A 90 2.89 -8.06 12.43
C ILE A 90 1.88 -9.19 12.64
N ASP A 91 0.69 -8.90 13.17
CA ASP A 91 -0.37 -9.89 13.39
C ASP A 91 -0.77 -10.58 12.09
N LEU A 92 -0.92 -9.81 11.00
CA LEU A 92 -1.22 -10.35 9.67
C LEU A 92 -0.07 -11.21 9.12
N ILE A 93 1.18 -10.81 9.31
CA ILE A 93 2.34 -11.63 8.91
C ILE A 93 2.32 -12.95 9.67
N GLY A 94 2.21 -12.90 11.00
CA GLY A 94 2.25 -14.09 11.85
C GLY A 94 1.12 -15.08 11.57
N SER A 95 -0.05 -14.58 11.16
CA SER A 95 -1.19 -15.42 10.79
C SER A 95 -1.06 -16.10 9.42
N ASN A 96 -0.11 -15.66 8.58
CA ASN A 96 0.12 -16.16 7.22
C ASN A 96 1.48 -16.86 7.05
N VAL A 97 2.09 -17.31 8.15
CA VAL A 97 3.25 -18.22 8.12
C VAL A 97 2.74 -19.65 8.11
N GLU A 98 2.86 -20.34 6.97
CA GLU A 98 2.73 -21.80 6.94
C GLU A 98 4.00 -22.43 7.53
N PHE A 99 3.84 -23.29 8.54
CA PHE A 99 4.91 -24.10 9.15
C PHE A 99 4.97 -25.49 8.53
#